data_AF-A0A316HU67-F1
#
_entry.id   AF-A0A316HU67-F1
#
_cell.length_a   1.000
_cell.length_b   1.000
_cell.length_c   1.000
_cell.angle_alpha   90.00
_cell.angle_beta   90.00
_cell.angle_gamma   90.00
#
_symmetry.space_group_name_H-M   'P 1'
#
loop_
_entity.id
_entity.type
_entity.pdbx_description
1 polymer ?
#
loop_
_entity_poly.entity_id
_entity_poly.type
_entity_poly.pdbx_seq_one_letter_code
_entity_poly.pdbx_strand_id
1 'polypeptide(L)'
;MRDSIHRTGPSMRLRFHLPRRLLVALALAATALPAPAAHRVIVFVWDGMRPDAISAQDTPRLQALAERGSYFTDNHATYPTFTMANASSFATGAFPGPLGFYGNRFWAPGAAGLDAKGKAVDFHQPAYTEDYAVLRALDAHANRALLQLPTLLQAAHRAGLKTALVGKSGPVFLQDRALADEGDPGRGLMLDENTALPLAFARELQQAGYPLPANAAHTYDGAQLALREDNGEPTAQAKPVLLRDGASSDATAAGETTPEAANAWLMKAFLDEVLPKHRPDLSIVWLRNPDTTQHVYGVGSPEFHRALQAQDALLGQLEDRLAALGLAGDTDLIVVSDHGHSSIAGPRDLFPLRQINDGRVAGIDDAWGYSVSGGVRLADELSRAGFAAFDGFGCVYAPVMSGIRADGTPLHPTRYDDDGRVCGKPGPYTTPGYVLPDVLPNGALVLAPNGGTEYLYQPEHDPAVVKRAVRFLQSREYIGAVFVARR
;
A
#
# COMPACT_ATOMS: atom_id res chain seq x y z
N MET A 1 -74.46 -34.31 39.88
CA MET A 1 -75.80 -34.24 39.28
C MET A 1 -75.73 -35.01 37.97
N ARG A 2 -76.50 -36.12 37.89
CA ARG A 2 -77.16 -36.76 36.73
C ARG A 2 -76.44 -36.76 35.36
N ASP A 3 -76.35 -37.84 34.59
CA ASP A 3 -76.93 -39.18 34.64
C ASP A 3 -76.12 -40.11 33.70
N SER A 4 -76.20 -41.41 34.00
CA SER A 4 -75.65 -42.55 33.26
C SER A 4 -76.58 -42.99 32.13
N ILE A 5 -76.04 -43.48 31.00
CA ILE A 5 -76.71 -44.48 30.15
C ILE A 5 -75.70 -45.56 29.71
N HIS A 6 -76.02 -46.81 30.08
CA HIS A 6 -75.38 -48.07 29.70
C HIS A 6 -75.81 -48.57 28.30
N ARG A 7 -74.94 -49.35 27.61
CA ARG A 7 -75.12 -50.79 27.21
C ARG A 7 -74.28 -51.17 25.97
N THR A 8 -73.29 -52.07 26.10
CA THR A 8 -73.22 -53.51 25.69
C THR A 8 -72.85 -53.80 24.22
N GLY A 9 -71.83 -54.65 23.98
CA GLY A 9 -71.72 -55.47 22.76
C GLY A 9 -70.27 -55.84 22.33
N PRO A 10 -70.00 -57.02 21.74
CA PRO A 10 -68.77 -57.78 21.98
C PRO A 10 -67.67 -57.65 20.91
N SER A 11 -66.46 -58.09 21.29
CA SER A 11 -65.25 -58.20 20.48
C SER A 11 -65.33 -59.30 19.40
N MET A 12 -64.97 -58.96 18.15
CA MET A 12 -64.74 -59.93 17.08
C MET A 12 -63.43 -59.58 16.35
N ARG A 13 -62.47 -60.52 16.37
CA ARG A 13 -61.20 -60.42 15.63
C ARG A 13 -61.43 -60.80 14.18
N LEU A 14 -61.05 -59.94 13.23
CA LEU A 14 -60.95 -60.29 11.81
C LEU A 14 -59.49 -60.17 11.34
N ARG A 15 -58.96 -61.28 10.82
CA ARG A 15 -57.66 -61.34 10.11
C ARG A 15 -57.85 -60.76 8.71
N PHE A 16 -57.01 -59.82 8.31
CA PHE A 16 -56.92 -59.36 6.91
C PHE A 16 -55.62 -59.85 6.26
N HIS A 17 -55.77 -60.45 5.08
CA HIS A 17 -54.68 -60.86 4.19
C HIS A 17 -54.03 -59.64 3.53
N LEU A 18 -52.70 -59.59 3.54
CA LEU A 18 -51.89 -58.56 2.88
C LEU A 18 -51.64 -58.95 1.41
N PRO A 19 -51.87 -58.08 0.42
CA PRO A 19 -51.40 -58.34 -0.94
C PRO A 19 -49.93 -57.92 -1.08
N ARG A 20 -49.12 -58.78 -1.70
CA ARG A 20 -47.76 -58.48 -2.16
C ARG A 20 -47.79 -57.28 -3.11
N ARG A 21 -47.24 -56.13 -2.69
CA ARG A 21 -46.91 -55.02 -3.59
C ARG A 21 -45.49 -55.22 -4.12
N LEU A 22 -45.36 -55.32 -5.44
CA LEU A 22 -44.09 -55.21 -6.16
C LEU A 22 -43.50 -53.81 -5.89
N LEU A 23 -42.33 -53.75 -5.27
CA LEU A 23 -41.51 -52.55 -5.19
C LEU A 23 -40.65 -52.48 -6.46
N VAL A 24 -41.03 -51.62 -7.41
CA VAL A 24 -40.14 -51.19 -8.49
C VAL A 24 -39.21 -50.14 -7.89
N ALA A 25 -37.94 -50.48 -7.73
CA ALA A 25 -36.91 -49.53 -7.34
C ALA A 25 -36.57 -48.64 -8.55
N LEU A 26 -37.08 -47.40 -8.55
CA LEU A 26 -36.56 -46.35 -9.42
C LEU A 26 -35.18 -45.94 -8.89
N ALA A 27 -34.12 -46.33 -9.58
CA ALA A 27 -32.80 -45.73 -9.38
C ALA A 27 -32.85 -44.29 -9.90
N LEU A 28 -33.07 -43.32 -9.02
CA LEU A 28 -32.71 -41.93 -9.32
C LEU A 28 -31.18 -41.88 -9.41
N ALA A 29 -30.66 -41.88 -10.63
CA ALA A 29 -29.33 -41.36 -10.87
C ALA A 29 -29.36 -39.88 -10.45
N ALA A 30 -28.85 -39.58 -9.26
CA ALA A 30 -28.53 -38.22 -8.89
C ALA A 30 -27.45 -37.76 -9.86
N THR A 31 -27.86 -37.04 -10.91
CA THR A 31 -26.93 -36.25 -11.70
C THR A 31 -26.35 -35.23 -10.74
N ALA A 32 -25.13 -35.46 -10.27
CA ALA A 32 -24.37 -34.45 -9.56
C ALA A 32 -24.38 -33.21 -10.47
N LEU A 33 -24.95 -32.11 -9.97
CA LEU A 33 -24.78 -30.83 -10.64
C LEU A 33 -23.28 -30.64 -10.85
N PRO A 34 -22.81 -30.26 -12.05
CA PRO A 34 -21.41 -29.95 -12.24
C PRO A 34 -21.00 -28.97 -11.16
N ALA A 35 -19.90 -29.27 -10.46
CA ALA A 35 -19.34 -28.33 -9.50
C ALA A 35 -19.20 -26.97 -10.21
N PRO A 36 -19.56 -25.84 -9.56
CA PRO A 36 -19.40 -24.54 -10.18
C PRO A 36 -17.97 -24.43 -10.71
N ALA A 37 -17.83 -23.95 -11.95
CA ALA A 37 -16.52 -23.73 -12.54
C ALA A 37 -15.71 -22.84 -11.58
N ALA A 38 -14.45 -23.19 -11.35
CA ALA A 38 -13.57 -22.43 -10.45
C ALA A 38 -13.46 -20.99 -10.98
N HIS A 39 -14.01 -20.03 -10.23
CA HIS A 39 -14.01 -18.62 -10.58
C HIS A 39 -12.79 -17.95 -9.96
N ARG A 40 -12.09 -17.12 -10.73
CA ARG A 40 -10.91 -16.40 -10.26
C ARG A 40 -11.22 -14.92 -10.11
N VAL A 41 -10.64 -14.29 -9.11
CA VAL A 41 -10.69 -12.84 -8.92
C VAL A 41 -9.28 -12.31 -8.87
N ILE A 42 -8.98 -11.30 -9.69
CA ILE A 42 -7.71 -10.56 -9.65
C ILE A 42 -8.03 -9.11 -9.35
N VAL A 43 -7.58 -8.63 -8.19
CA VAL A 43 -7.58 -7.20 -7.85
C VAL A 43 -6.23 -6.63 -8.28
N PHE A 44 -6.23 -5.80 -9.31
CA PHE A 44 -5.05 -5.15 -9.86
C PHE A 44 -5.00 -3.69 -9.42
N VAL A 45 -4.16 -3.39 -8.43
CA VAL A 45 -4.03 -2.07 -7.82
C VAL A 45 -2.90 -1.30 -8.50
N TRP A 46 -3.23 -0.13 -9.04
CA TRP A 46 -2.26 0.87 -9.51
C TRP A 46 -2.16 1.95 -8.46
N ASP A 47 -1.07 1.93 -7.69
CA ASP A 47 -0.88 2.81 -6.54
C ASP A 47 -0.87 4.29 -6.98
N GLY A 48 -1.65 5.14 -6.33
CA GLY A 48 -1.65 6.59 -6.61
C GLY A 48 -2.24 7.02 -7.96
N MET A 49 -2.97 6.16 -8.67
CA MET A 49 -3.57 6.52 -9.96
C MET A 49 -4.86 7.33 -9.78
N ARG A 50 -4.88 8.53 -10.35
CA ARG A 50 -6.10 9.35 -10.42
C ARG A 50 -7.08 8.80 -11.47
N PRO A 51 -8.40 8.85 -11.23
CA PRO A 51 -9.39 8.36 -12.20
C PRO A 51 -9.39 9.15 -13.52
N ASP A 52 -9.02 10.44 -13.50
CA ASP A 52 -8.91 11.28 -14.70
C ASP A 52 -7.61 11.05 -15.50
N ALA A 53 -6.74 10.15 -15.05
CA ALA A 53 -5.57 9.70 -15.82
C ALA A 53 -5.92 8.61 -16.86
N ILE A 54 -7.16 8.11 -16.87
CA ILE A 54 -7.62 7.14 -17.88
C ILE A 54 -7.79 7.87 -19.22
N SER A 55 -7.02 7.46 -20.23
CA SER A 55 -7.00 8.13 -21.54
C SER A 55 -6.57 7.19 -22.67
N ALA A 56 -7.01 7.51 -23.89
CA ALA A 56 -6.62 6.76 -25.10
C ALA A 56 -5.12 6.86 -25.41
N GLN A 57 -4.46 7.90 -24.90
CA GLN A 57 -3.05 8.16 -25.14
C GLN A 57 -2.15 7.33 -24.22
N ASP A 58 -2.44 7.33 -22.92
CA ASP A 58 -1.56 6.75 -21.92
C ASP A 58 -2.03 5.40 -21.41
N THR A 59 -3.33 5.16 -21.39
CA THR A 59 -3.92 3.94 -20.81
C THR A 59 -5.01 3.31 -21.69
N PRO A 60 -4.73 3.03 -22.98
CA PRO A 60 -5.74 2.52 -23.92
C PRO A 60 -6.31 1.15 -23.52
N ARG A 61 -5.55 0.26 -22.87
CA ARG A 61 -6.08 -1.04 -22.40
C ARG A 61 -7.04 -0.86 -21.25
N LEU A 62 -6.68 -0.02 -20.27
CA LEU A 62 -7.54 0.28 -19.13
C LEU A 62 -8.81 1.02 -19.57
N GLN A 63 -8.70 1.96 -20.51
CA GLN A 63 -9.87 2.61 -21.10
C GLN A 63 -10.78 1.58 -21.78
N ALA A 64 -10.22 0.71 -22.64
CA ALA A 64 -10.99 -0.35 -23.29
C ALA A 64 -11.61 -1.33 -22.28
N LEU A 65 -10.97 -1.56 -21.12
CA LEU A 65 -11.52 -2.38 -20.05
C LEU A 65 -12.71 -1.69 -19.36
N ALA A 66 -12.59 -0.39 -19.10
CA ALA A 66 -13.67 0.41 -18.54
C ALA A 66 -14.89 0.48 -19.49
N GLU A 67 -14.66 0.55 -20.81
CA GLU A 67 -15.72 0.61 -21.83
C GLU A 67 -16.46 -0.71 -22.01
N ARG A 68 -15.76 -1.85 -21.94
CA ARG A 68 -16.38 -3.18 -22.11
C ARG A 68 -16.81 -3.84 -20.80
N GLY A 69 -16.35 -3.30 -19.67
CA GLY A 69 -16.60 -3.80 -18.32
C GLY A 69 -17.59 -2.94 -17.55
N SER A 70 -17.45 -2.92 -16.23
CA SER A 70 -18.21 -2.04 -15.34
C SER A 70 -17.30 -0.97 -14.75
N TYR A 71 -17.64 0.30 -14.97
CA TYR A 71 -16.91 1.44 -14.44
C TYR A 71 -17.70 2.11 -13.31
N PHE A 72 -17.13 2.13 -12.11
CA PHE A 72 -17.74 2.80 -10.95
C PHE A 72 -17.35 4.28 -10.94
N THR A 73 -18.27 5.17 -11.28
CA THR A 73 -18.01 6.61 -11.39
C THR A 73 -18.01 7.36 -10.04
N ASP A 74 -18.54 6.73 -8.99
CA ASP A 74 -18.66 7.31 -7.63
C ASP A 74 -17.91 6.45 -6.61
N ASN A 75 -16.62 6.23 -6.87
CA ASN A 75 -15.71 5.52 -5.97
C ASN A 75 -14.78 6.53 -5.28
N HIS A 76 -14.43 6.26 -4.02
CA HIS A 76 -13.58 7.13 -3.22
C HIS A 76 -12.59 6.30 -2.41
N ALA A 77 -11.34 6.80 -2.34
CA ALA A 77 -10.35 6.28 -1.42
C ALA A 77 -10.82 6.47 0.03
N THR A 78 -10.38 5.56 0.89
CA THR A 78 -10.62 5.66 2.32
C THR A 78 -9.83 6.84 2.88
N TYR A 79 -10.49 7.67 3.69
CA TYR A 79 -9.82 8.77 4.40
C TYR A 79 -9.17 8.26 5.70
N PRO A 80 -7.89 8.58 5.97
CA PRO A 80 -6.99 9.42 5.15
C PRO A 80 -6.44 8.69 3.92
N THR A 81 -6.32 9.42 2.80
CA THR A 81 -6.09 8.88 1.45
C THR A 81 -4.61 8.63 1.15
N PHE A 82 -4.00 7.69 1.88
CA PHE A 82 -2.65 7.23 1.62
C PHE A 82 -2.59 5.70 1.66
N THR A 83 -1.48 5.13 1.18
CA THR A 83 -1.35 3.70 0.86
C THR A 83 -1.76 2.78 2.00
N MET A 84 -1.15 2.84 3.19
CA MET A 84 -1.39 1.86 4.25
C MET A 84 -2.79 1.96 4.88
N ALA A 85 -3.42 3.15 4.88
CA ALA A 85 -4.82 3.29 5.29
C ALA A 85 -5.76 2.56 4.32
N ASN A 86 -5.52 2.72 3.03
CA ASN A 86 -6.29 2.04 1.99
C ASN A 86 -5.97 0.56 1.95
N ALA A 87 -4.71 0.14 2.09
CA ALA A 87 -4.32 -1.26 2.17
C ALA A 87 -5.03 -1.99 3.33
N SER A 88 -5.16 -1.33 4.48
CA SER A 88 -5.91 -1.87 5.63
C SER A 88 -7.41 -2.02 5.32
N SER A 89 -7.96 -1.07 4.55
CA SER A 89 -9.36 -1.08 4.12
C SER A 89 -9.63 -2.14 3.05
N PHE A 90 -8.73 -2.29 2.07
CA PHE A 90 -8.74 -3.40 1.10
C PHE A 90 -8.65 -4.76 1.81
N ALA A 91 -7.77 -4.87 2.81
CA ALA A 91 -7.58 -6.11 3.53
C ALA A 91 -8.85 -6.55 4.26
N THR A 92 -9.63 -5.62 4.83
CA THR A 92 -10.69 -5.96 5.80
C THR A 92 -12.11 -5.64 5.33
N GLY A 93 -12.26 -4.81 4.30
CA GLY A 93 -13.54 -4.25 3.87
C GLY A 93 -14.11 -3.19 4.82
N ALA A 94 -13.31 -2.65 5.75
CA ALA A 94 -13.76 -1.66 6.75
C ALA A 94 -12.94 -0.37 6.69
N PHE A 95 -13.53 0.73 7.19
CA PHE A 95 -12.86 2.03 7.34
C PHE A 95 -11.97 2.07 8.59
N PRO A 96 -10.95 2.95 8.68
CA PRO A 96 -9.91 3.00 9.71
C PRO A 96 -10.32 2.87 11.17
N GLY A 97 -11.52 3.30 11.55
CA GLY A 97 -12.01 3.27 12.93
C GLY A 97 -11.83 1.90 13.62
N PRO A 98 -12.52 0.84 13.16
CA PRO A 98 -12.37 -0.52 13.68
C PRO A 98 -11.08 -1.26 13.25
N LEU A 99 -10.20 -0.68 12.42
CA LEU A 99 -9.05 -1.44 11.86
C LEU A 99 -7.90 -1.61 12.84
N GLY A 100 -7.66 -0.62 13.69
CA GLY A 100 -6.53 -0.59 14.64
C GLY A 100 -5.21 -0.06 14.06
N PHE A 101 -4.88 -0.40 12.81
CA PHE A 101 -3.67 0.08 12.11
C PHE A 101 -4.01 0.63 10.73
N TYR A 102 -3.39 1.75 10.35
CA TYR A 102 -3.70 2.44 9.09
C TYR A 102 -2.66 3.50 8.66
N GLY A 103 -1.40 3.48 9.13
CA GLY A 103 -0.40 4.53 8.84
C GLY A 103 0.78 4.05 8.00
N ASN A 104 1.26 4.85 7.02
CA ASN A 104 2.56 4.70 6.31
C ASN A 104 3.75 4.94 7.26
N ARG A 105 3.55 5.79 8.27
CA ARG A 105 4.44 5.98 9.41
C ARG A 105 3.66 5.71 10.69
N PHE A 106 4.24 4.92 11.58
CA PHE A 106 3.61 4.54 12.84
C PHE A 106 4.58 4.66 13.99
N TRP A 107 4.15 5.31 15.07
CA TRP A 107 4.95 5.48 16.28
C TRP A 107 4.54 4.42 17.30
N ALA A 108 5.44 3.47 17.55
CA ALA A 108 5.21 2.33 18.44
C ALA A 108 6.40 2.15 19.39
N PRO A 109 6.65 3.11 20.30
CA PRO A 109 7.76 3.02 21.24
C PRO A 109 7.59 1.75 22.09
N GLY A 110 8.56 0.82 21.99
CA GLY A 110 8.52 -0.49 22.63
C GLY A 110 8.38 -1.68 21.67
N ALA A 111 8.09 -1.44 20.39
CA ALA A 111 8.28 -2.45 19.36
C ALA A 111 9.78 -2.69 19.10
N ALA A 112 10.12 -3.89 18.62
CA ALA A 112 11.47 -4.27 18.27
C ALA A 112 11.45 -5.22 17.07
N GLY A 113 12.40 -5.03 16.15
CA GLY A 113 12.49 -5.85 14.95
C GLY A 113 13.44 -5.27 13.92
N LEU A 114 13.53 -5.96 12.79
CA LEU A 114 14.34 -5.58 11.64
C LEU A 114 13.44 -5.07 10.51
N ASP A 115 14.01 -4.24 9.63
CA ASP A 115 13.44 -3.94 8.32
C ASP A 115 13.76 -5.07 7.31
N ALA A 116 13.23 -4.97 6.09
CA ALA A 116 13.47 -5.97 5.05
C ALA A 116 14.96 -6.09 4.68
N LYS A 117 15.78 -5.07 4.95
CA LYS A 117 17.23 -5.05 4.70
C LYS A 117 18.02 -5.68 5.84
N GLY A 118 17.35 -6.28 6.83
CA GLY A 118 17.97 -6.90 7.99
C GLY A 118 18.55 -5.89 8.99
N LYS A 119 18.19 -4.60 8.90
CA LYS A 119 18.67 -3.57 9.81
C LYS A 119 17.68 -3.38 10.96
N ALA A 120 18.20 -3.22 12.18
CA ALA A 120 17.37 -2.87 13.34
C ALA A 120 16.61 -1.56 13.11
N VAL A 121 15.31 -1.60 13.38
CA VAL A 121 14.42 -0.44 13.28
C VAL A 121 14.34 0.23 14.64
N ASP A 122 14.59 1.53 14.66
CA ASP A 122 14.39 2.35 15.85
C ASP A 122 12.91 2.76 15.96
N PHE A 123 12.13 1.97 16.69
CA PHE A 123 10.72 2.25 16.94
C PHE A 123 10.48 3.33 17.99
N HIS A 124 11.53 3.87 18.63
CA HIS A 124 11.39 5.15 19.35
C HIS A 124 11.09 6.29 18.37
N GLN A 125 11.50 6.17 17.11
CA GLN A 125 11.10 7.06 16.03
C GLN A 125 9.83 6.52 15.33
N PRO A 126 9.02 7.39 14.69
CA PRO A 126 7.98 6.98 13.75
C PRO A 126 8.54 6.12 12.59
N ALA A 127 8.27 4.82 12.65
CA ALA A 127 8.78 3.82 11.72
C ALA A 127 7.98 3.80 10.42
N TYR A 128 8.65 3.61 9.28
CA TYR A 128 8.02 3.44 7.97
C TYR A 128 7.49 2.01 7.82
N THR A 129 6.23 1.87 7.41
CA THR A 129 5.50 0.59 7.50
C THR A 129 5.20 -0.04 6.13
N GLU A 130 5.59 0.60 5.03
CA GLU A 130 5.58 -0.03 3.70
C GLU A 130 6.79 -0.98 3.54
N ASP A 131 6.93 -1.88 4.50
CA ASP A 131 7.98 -2.87 4.63
C ASP A 131 7.39 -4.07 5.39
N TYR A 132 7.41 -5.26 4.76
CA TYR A 132 6.80 -6.45 5.33
C TYR A 132 7.41 -6.85 6.69
N ALA A 133 8.73 -6.66 6.88
CA ALA A 133 9.42 -7.05 8.11
C ALA A 133 9.10 -6.08 9.26
N VAL A 134 8.97 -4.79 8.95
CA VAL A 134 8.47 -3.79 9.92
C VAL A 134 7.05 -4.13 10.35
N LEU A 135 6.17 -4.47 9.42
CA LEU A 135 4.80 -4.88 9.76
C LEU A 135 4.76 -6.16 10.60
N ARG A 136 5.65 -7.13 10.35
CA ARG A 136 5.78 -8.32 11.21
C ARG A 136 6.21 -7.95 12.63
N ALA A 137 7.17 -7.04 12.77
CA ALA A 137 7.62 -6.58 14.08
C ALA A 137 6.50 -5.85 14.85
N LEU A 138 5.77 -4.96 14.18
CA LEU A 138 4.62 -4.26 14.75
C LEU A 138 3.49 -5.23 15.11
N ASP A 139 3.24 -6.23 14.28
CA ASP A 139 2.22 -7.23 14.56
C ASP A 139 2.58 -8.15 15.73
N ALA A 140 3.85 -8.57 15.83
CA ALA A 140 4.33 -9.29 17.00
C ALA A 140 4.18 -8.44 18.27
N HIS A 141 4.53 -7.15 18.22
CA HIS A 141 4.35 -6.21 19.33
C HIS A 141 2.86 -6.04 19.70
N ALA A 142 1.97 -6.07 18.72
CA ALA A 142 0.52 -6.01 18.91
C ALA A 142 -0.12 -7.38 19.28
N ASN A 143 0.66 -8.38 19.69
CA ASN A 143 0.18 -9.74 19.99
C ASN A 143 -0.66 -10.36 18.85
N ARG A 144 -0.20 -10.18 17.60
CA ARG A 144 -0.86 -10.63 16.36
C ARG A 144 -2.18 -9.92 16.03
N ALA A 145 -2.49 -8.83 16.72
CA ALA A 145 -3.70 -8.03 16.54
C ALA A 145 -3.42 -6.65 15.90
N LEU A 146 -2.43 -6.55 14.99
CA LEU A 146 -2.16 -5.29 14.28
C LEU A 146 -3.41 -4.76 13.54
N LEU A 147 -4.09 -5.67 12.84
CA LEU A 147 -5.46 -5.45 12.37
C LEU A 147 -6.44 -6.10 13.34
N GLN A 148 -7.45 -5.35 13.77
CA GLN A 148 -8.49 -5.80 14.71
C GLN A 148 -9.64 -6.56 14.03
N LEU A 149 -9.65 -6.61 12.70
CA LEU A 149 -10.61 -7.35 11.89
C LEU A 149 -9.92 -8.43 11.05
N PRO A 150 -10.61 -9.55 10.76
CA PRO A 150 -10.08 -10.54 9.84
C PRO A 150 -9.98 -9.98 8.42
N THR A 151 -9.03 -10.48 7.64
CA THR A 151 -8.86 -10.06 6.24
C THR A 151 -9.72 -10.87 5.27
N LEU A 152 -9.93 -10.34 4.06
CA LEU A 152 -10.54 -11.02 2.93
C LEU A 152 -9.81 -12.33 2.60
N LEU A 153 -8.47 -12.31 2.61
CA LEU A 153 -7.67 -13.50 2.32
C LEU A 153 -7.75 -14.55 3.44
N GLN A 154 -7.83 -14.14 4.70
CA GLN A 154 -8.13 -15.07 5.79
C GLN A 154 -9.52 -15.71 5.64
N ALA A 155 -10.52 -14.96 5.15
CA ALA A 155 -11.81 -15.52 4.81
C ALA A 155 -11.73 -16.51 3.63
N ALA A 156 -10.94 -16.19 2.59
CA ALA A 156 -10.69 -17.07 1.46
C ALA A 156 -10.03 -18.39 1.89
N HIS A 157 -9.01 -18.33 2.75
CA HIS A 157 -8.34 -19.52 3.29
C HIS A 157 -9.26 -20.40 4.13
N ARG A 158 -10.17 -19.80 4.92
CA ARG A 158 -11.20 -20.56 5.66
C ARG A 158 -12.18 -21.26 4.73
N ALA A 159 -12.41 -20.70 3.53
CA ALA A 159 -13.21 -21.32 2.49
C ALA A 159 -12.44 -22.35 1.63
N GLY A 160 -11.15 -22.56 1.89
CA GLY A 160 -10.30 -23.48 1.13
C GLY A 160 -9.84 -22.95 -0.22
N LEU A 161 -9.94 -21.63 -0.45
CA LEU A 161 -9.48 -20.97 -1.66
C LEU A 161 -7.98 -20.70 -1.61
N LYS A 162 -7.33 -20.76 -2.78
CA LYS A 162 -5.93 -20.42 -2.97
C LYS A 162 -5.75 -18.93 -3.23
N THR A 163 -4.81 -18.31 -2.54
CA THR A 163 -4.53 -16.87 -2.68
C THR A 163 -3.14 -16.59 -3.26
N ALA A 164 -2.99 -15.46 -3.95
CA ALA A 164 -1.71 -14.96 -4.40
C ALA A 164 -1.59 -13.44 -4.15
N LEU A 165 -0.43 -13.02 -3.66
CA LEU A 165 -0.11 -11.63 -3.39
C LEU A 165 1.15 -11.24 -4.17
N VAL A 166 1.07 -10.27 -5.08
CA VAL A 166 2.25 -9.82 -5.83
C VAL A 166 2.32 -8.31 -5.82
N GLY A 167 3.42 -7.68 -5.40
CA GLY A 167 3.49 -6.22 -5.51
C GLY A 167 4.32 -5.44 -4.49
N LYS A 168 3.84 -4.23 -4.18
CA LYS A 168 4.44 -3.25 -3.28
C LYS A 168 4.55 -3.82 -1.87
N SER A 169 5.77 -3.81 -1.32
CA SER A 169 6.01 -4.30 0.04
C SER A 169 5.28 -3.46 1.08
N GLY A 170 4.70 -4.12 2.09
CA GLY A 170 3.78 -3.50 3.03
C GLY A 170 2.32 -3.75 2.68
N PRO A 171 1.73 -3.05 1.68
CA PRO A 171 0.33 -3.22 1.30
C PRO A 171 -0.05 -4.66 0.96
N VAL A 172 0.78 -5.38 0.19
CA VAL A 172 0.50 -6.78 -0.15
C VAL A 172 0.64 -7.70 1.07
N PHE A 173 1.67 -7.51 1.90
CA PHE A 173 1.86 -8.29 3.13
C PHE A 173 0.67 -8.12 4.10
N LEU A 174 0.14 -6.90 4.20
CA LEU A 174 -0.95 -6.59 5.10
C LEU A 174 -2.25 -7.36 4.78
N GLN A 175 -2.44 -7.77 3.52
CA GLN A 175 -3.60 -8.56 3.09
C GLN A 175 -3.63 -9.95 3.74
N ASP A 176 -2.45 -10.52 4.03
CA ASP A 176 -2.30 -11.85 4.62
C ASP A 176 -1.05 -11.96 5.51
N ARG A 177 -1.18 -11.37 6.69
CA ARG A 177 -0.10 -11.25 7.68
C ARG A 177 0.36 -12.60 8.25
N ALA A 178 -0.50 -13.62 8.17
CA ALA A 178 -0.26 -14.95 8.72
C ALA A 178 0.61 -15.82 7.80
N LEU A 179 0.73 -15.45 6.52
CA LEU A 179 1.45 -16.22 5.50
C LEU A 179 2.92 -16.52 5.89
N ALA A 180 3.57 -15.60 6.60
CA ALA A 180 4.96 -15.75 7.05
C ALA A 180 5.14 -16.77 8.19
N ASP A 181 4.09 -17.04 8.97
CA ASP A 181 4.19 -17.81 10.23
C ASP A 181 3.43 -19.15 10.17
N GLU A 182 2.40 -19.27 9.34
CA GLU A 182 1.48 -20.43 9.31
C GLU A 182 1.46 -21.21 7.98
N GLY A 183 2.33 -20.85 7.01
CA GLY A 183 2.22 -21.27 5.61
C GLY A 183 2.04 -22.78 5.40
N ASP A 184 0.78 -23.22 5.21
CA ASP A 184 0.45 -24.34 4.35
C ASP A 184 0.73 -23.88 2.92
N PRO A 185 1.80 -24.35 2.26
CA PRO A 185 2.14 -23.94 0.91
C PRO A 185 1.03 -24.26 -0.11
N GLY A 186 0.01 -25.03 0.27
CA GLY A 186 -1.17 -25.28 -0.55
C GLY A 186 -2.22 -24.16 -0.57
N ARG A 187 -2.13 -23.12 0.28
CA ARG A 187 -3.21 -22.12 0.47
C ARG A 187 -2.90 -20.69 0.07
N GLY A 188 -1.65 -20.24 0.12
CA GLY A 188 -1.30 -18.87 -0.22
C GLY A 188 0.17 -18.70 -0.60
N LEU A 189 0.45 -17.69 -1.42
CA LEU A 189 1.81 -17.27 -1.77
C LEU A 189 1.90 -15.75 -1.87
N MET A 190 3.10 -15.21 -1.66
CA MET A 190 3.41 -13.80 -1.77
C MET A 190 4.76 -13.57 -2.45
N LEU A 191 4.82 -12.58 -3.33
CA LEU A 191 6.04 -12.03 -3.91
C LEU A 191 5.96 -10.50 -3.83
N ASP A 192 6.82 -9.88 -3.04
CA ASP A 192 6.90 -8.41 -3.03
C ASP A 192 8.28 -7.92 -3.47
N GLU A 193 8.48 -6.61 -3.42
CA GLU A 193 9.74 -5.97 -3.80
C GLU A 193 10.94 -6.37 -2.91
N ASN A 194 10.68 -7.04 -1.79
CA ASN A 194 11.66 -7.36 -0.75
C ASN A 194 11.78 -8.86 -0.46
N THR A 195 10.77 -9.68 -0.74
CA THR A 195 10.75 -11.10 -0.35
C THR A 195 9.80 -11.95 -1.20
N ALA A 196 9.93 -13.27 -1.03
CA ALA A 196 8.99 -14.28 -1.53
C ALA A 196 8.62 -15.21 -0.37
N LEU A 197 7.32 -15.42 -0.13
CA LEU A 197 6.77 -16.25 0.95
C LEU A 197 5.75 -17.27 0.38
N PRO A 198 5.62 -18.47 0.97
CA PRO A 198 6.50 -19.05 1.99
C PRO A 198 7.84 -19.53 1.39
N LEU A 199 8.73 -20.10 2.22
CA LEU A 199 10.05 -20.59 1.81
C LEU A 199 9.99 -21.55 0.61
N ALA A 200 8.95 -22.38 0.54
CA ALA A 200 8.76 -23.31 -0.57
C ALA A 200 8.61 -22.57 -1.92
N PHE A 201 7.83 -21.49 -1.95
CA PHE A 201 7.63 -20.68 -3.15
C PHE A 201 8.90 -19.90 -3.52
N ALA A 202 9.63 -19.36 -2.54
CA ALA A 202 10.93 -18.73 -2.79
C ALA A 202 11.93 -19.70 -3.44
N ARG A 203 11.99 -20.95 -2.97
CA ARG A 203 12.81 -22.01 -3.57
C ARG A 203 12.34 -22.39 -4.97
N GLU A 204 11.04 -22.48 -5.19
CA GLU A 204 10.45 -22.77 -6.50
C GLU A 204 10.86 -21.72 -7.55
N LEU A 205 10.70 -20.43 -7.23
CA LEU A 205 11.13 -19.34 -8.11
C LEU A 205 12.62 -19.44 -8.45
N GLN A 206 13.46 -19.70 -7.44
CA GLN A 206 14.90 -19.81 -7.65
C GLN A 206 15.27 -21.02 -8.53
N GLN A 207 14.59 -22.15 -8.37
CA GLN A 207 14.74 -23.35 -9.19
C GLN A 207 14.25 -23.14 -10.63
N ALA A 208 13.21 -22.33 -10.81
CA ALA A 208 12.70 -21.92 -12.12
C ALA A 208 13.60 -20.85 -12.81
N GLY A 209 14.71 -20.45 -12.18
CA GLY A 209 15.66 -19.48 -12.73
C GLY A 209 15.28 -18.02 -12.48
N TYR A 210 14.20 -17.74 -11.75
CA TYR A 210 13.84 -16.38 -11.39
C TYR A 210 14.81 -15.86 -10.32
N PRO A 211 15.41 -14.68 -10.51
CA PRO A 211 16.12 -14.02 -9.43
C PRO A 211 15.12 -13.60 -8.35
N LEU A 212 15.48 -13.70 -7.08
CA LEU A 212 14.66 -13.21 -5.97
C LEU A 212 15.00 -11.75 -5.65
N PRO A 213 14.11 -10.99 -4.99
CA PRO A 213 14.46 -9.69 -4.44
C PRO A 213 15.71 -9.79 -3.54
N ALA A 214 16.61 -8.81 -3.62
CA ALA A 214 17.88 -8.87 -2.87
C ALA A 214 17.67 -9.02 -1.36
N ASN A 215 16.63 -8.39 -0.83
CA ASN A 215 16.27 -8.43 0.59
C ASN A 215 15.67 -9.79 1.03
N ALA A 216 15.37 -10.71 0.10
CA ALA A 216 14.89 -12.05 0.42
C ALA A 216 15.97 -12.85 1.20
N ALA A 217 17.25 -12.49 1.04
CA ALA A 217 18.36 -13.01 1.81
C ALA A 217 18.23 -12.80 3.33
N HIS A 218 17.46 -11.79 3.75
CA HIS A 218 17.21 -11.47 5.16
C HIS A 218 15.89 -12.04 5.68
N THR A 219 15.09 -12.67 4.81
CA THR A 219 13.80 -13.26 5.20
C THR A 219 13.98 -14.59 5.92
N TYR A 220 14.98 -15.37 5.49
CA TYR A 220 15.21 -16.74 5.91
C TYR A 220 16.62 -16.91 6.48
N ASP A 221 16.83 -17.97 7.25
CA ASP A 221 18.18 -18.39 7.60
C ASP A 221 18.96 -18.77 6.33
N GLY A 222 20.24 -18.42 6.25
CA GLY A 222 21.07 -18.68 5.06
C GLY A 222 21.21 -20.18 4.73
N ALA A 223 21.06 -21.07 5.72
CA ALA A 223 21.00 -22.51 5.48
C ALA A 223 19.65 -22.97 4.89
N GLN A 224 18.58 -22.17 5.07
CA GLN A 224 17.27 -22.43 4.46
C GLN A 224 17.22 -21.90 3.03
N LEU A 225 17.70 -20.68 2.80
CA LEU A 225 17.74 -20.06 1.48
C LEU A 225 18.92 -19.10 1.39
N ALA A 226 19.87 -19.43 0.49
CA ALA A 226 20.84 -18.47 -0.01
C ALA A 226 20.38 -17.99 -1.39
N LEU A 227 20.69 -16.72 -1.72
CA LEU A 227 20.53 -16.24 -3.09
C LEU A 227 21.60 -16.88 -3.97
N ARG A 228 21.27 -17.10 -5.26
CA ARG A 228 22.27 -17.55 -6.24
C ARG A 228 23.34 -16.46 -6.42
N GLU A 229 24.56 -16.88 -6.78
CA GLU A 229 25.64 -15.93 -7.10
C GLU A 229 25.25 -14.98 -8.25
N ASP A 230 24.43 -15.46 -9.20
CA ASP A 230 23.96 -14.72 -10.37
C ASP A 230 22.57 -14.07 -10.17
N ASN A 231 22.11 -13.94 -8.92
CA ASN A 231 20.75 -13.47 -8.64
C ASN A 231 20.49 -12.03 -9.13
N GLY A 232 21.49 -11.14 -9.08
CA GLY A 232 21.28 -9.72 -9.36
C GLY A 232 20.25 -9.08 -8.39
N GLU A 233 19.68 -7.95 -8.80
CA GLU A 233 18.74 -7.15 -7.99
C GLU A 233 17.48 -6.81 -8.81
N PRO A 234 16.51 -7.73 -8.97
CA PRO A 234 15.39 -7.56 -9.89
C PRO A 234 14.41 -6.44 -9.50
N THR A 235 14.45 -6.00 -8.25
CA THR A 235 13.59 -4.96 -7.67
C THR A 235 14.37 -3.72 -7.24
N ALA A 236 15.60 -3.55 -7.74
CA ALA A 236 16.42 -2.38 -7.47
C ALA A 236 15.70 -1.09 -7.91
N GLN A 237 15.78 -0.07 -7.07
CA GLN A 237 15.19 1.24 -7.36
C GLN A 237 16.15 2.04 -8.26
N ALA A 238 15.63 2.58 -9.36
CA ALA A 238 16.41 3.48 -10.21
C ALA A 238 16.63 4.81 -9.50
N LYS A 239 17.77 5.46 -9.75
CA LYS A 239 18.05 6.79 -9.20
C LYS A 239 17.32 7.85 -10.04
N PRO A 240 16.65 8.81 -9.41
CA PRO A 240 16.02 9.89 -10.15
C PRO A 240 17.07 10.77 -10.84
N VAL A 241 16.70 11.34 -11.97
CA VAL A 241 17.48 12.43 -12.58
C VAL A 241 17.30 13.67 -11.71
N LEU A 242 18.42 14.30 -11.35
CA LEU A 242 18.43 15.46 -10.45
C LEU A 242 18.72 16.74 -11.23
N LEU A 243 18.14 17.84 -10.75
CA LEU A 243 18.56 19.19 -11.10
C LEU A 243 20.03 19.39 -10.73
N ARG A 244 20.64 20.44 -11.29
CA ARG A 244 22.04 20.82 -11.01
C ARG A 244 22.28 21.26 -9.56
N ASP A 245 21.24 21.38 -8.75
CA ASP A 245 21.36 21.53 -7.30
C ASP A 245 21.83 20.24 -6.59
N GLY A 246 21.80 19.10 -7.29
CA GLY A 246 22.23 17.80 -6.82
C GLY A 246 21.29 17.16 -5.80
N ALA A 247 20.06 17.66 -5.64
CA ALA A 247 19.15 17.22 -4.60
C ALA A 247 17.69 17.10 -5.05
N SER A 248 17.20 18.02 -5.89
CA SER A 248 15.82 18.04 -6.35
C SER A 248 15.69 17.26 -7.66
N SER A 249 14.59 16.55 -7.86
CA SER A 249 14.31 15.83 -9.10
C SER A 249 14.09 16.78 -10.28
N ASP A 250 14.55 16.37 -11.47
CA ASP A 250 14.30 17.08 -12.72
C ASP A 250 13.05 16.51 -13.41
N ALA A 251 11.93 17.22 -13.28
CA ALA A 251 10.65 16.86 -13.88
C ALA A 251 10.58 17.05 -15.41
N THR A 252 11.70 17.41 -16.05
CA THR A 252 11.82 17.56 -17.51
C THR A 252 12.76 16.53 -18.13
N ALA A 253 13.31 15.62 -17.33
CA ALA A 253 14.31 14.65 -17.78
C ALA A 253 13.76 13.65 -18.81
N ALA A 254 12.46 13.33 -18.73
CA ALA A 254 11.77 12.33 -19.54
C ALA A 254 12.48 10.96 -19.56
N GLY A 255 13.08 10.60 -18.41
CA GLY A 255 13.88 9.40 -18.25
C GLY A 255 13.08 8.14 -17.91
N GLU A 256 13.79 7.04 -17.69
CA GLU A 256 13.21 5.85 -17.07
C GLU A 256 12.72 6.15 -15.66
N THR A 257 11.63 5.49 -15.27
CA THR A 257 10.97 5.75 -13.99
C THR A 257 11.25 4.63 -13.00
N THR A 258 11.51 4.99 -11.75
CA THR A 258 11.45 4.00 -10.66
C THR A 258 9.99 3.92 -10.20
N PRO A 259 9.39 2.72 -10.03
CA PRO A 259 9.97 1.37 -10.10
C PRO A 259 9.58 0.57 -11.38
N GLU A 260 9.61 1.15 -12.58
CA GLU A 260 9.12 0.52 -13.84
C GLU A 260 9.65 -0.91 -14.05
N ALA A 261 10.96 -1.11 -13.92
CA ALA A 261 11.60 -2.42 -14.07
C ALA A 261 11.18 -3.44 -13.00
N ALA A 262 11.02 -3.00 -11.74
CA ALA A 262 10.60 -3.87 -10.65
C ALA A 262 9.13 -4.31 -10.83
N ASN A 263 8.24 -3.41 -11.25
CA ASN A 263 6.86 -3.75 -11.56
C ASN A 263 6.78 -4.76 -12.71
N ALA A 264 7.58 -4.56 -13.77
CA ALA A 264 7.65 -5.50 -14.89
C ALA A 264 8.15 -6.89 -14.45
N TRP A 265 9.18 -6.94 -13.60
CA TRP A 265 9.68 -8.21 -13.06
C TRP A 265 8.64 -8.92 -12.17
N LEU A 266 7.97 -8.19 -11.27
CA LEU A 266 6.90 -8.72 -10.41
C LEU A 266 5.77 -9.31 -11.26
N MET A 267 5.32 -8.57 -12.28
CA MET A 267 4.31 -9.04 -13.22
C MET A 267 4.78 -10.27 -13.99
N LYS A 268 6.02 -10.28 -14.49
CA LYS A 268 6.55 -11.45 -15.19
C LYS A 268 6.50 -12.70 -14.31
N ALA A 269 6.93 -12.62 -13.06
CA ALA A 269 6.83 -13.74 -12.12
C ALA A 269 5.38 -14.17 -11.88
N PHE A 270 4.45 -13.22 -11.74
CA PHE A 270 3.03 -13.53 -11.62
C PHE A 270 2.47 -14.27 -12.85
N LEU A 271 2.77 -13.79 -14.05
CA LEU A 271 2.25 -14.32 -15.32
C LEU A 271 2.84 -15.68 -15.70
N ASP A 272 4.11 -15.90 -15.39
CA ASP A 272 4.84 -17.09 -15.83
C ASP A 272 4.86 -18.21 -14.79
N GLU A 273 4.88 -17.85 -13.50
CA GLU A 273 5.02 -18.81 -12.40
C GLU A 273 3.72 -18.96 -11.61
N VAL A 274 3.14 -17.85 -11.14
CA VAL A 274 1.98 -17.89 -10.24
C VAL A 274 0.71 -18.36 -10.96
N LEU A 275 0.29 -17.63 -12.01
CA LEU A 275 -0.97 -17.90 -12.71
C LEU A 275 -1.05 -19.34 -13.26
N PRO A 276 -0.08 -19.83 -14.07
CA PRO A 276 -0.21 -21.15 -14.70
C PRO A 276 0.02 -22.32 -13.74
N LYS A 277 0.90 -22.19 -12.72
CA LYS A 277 1.29 -23.31 -11.86
C LYS A 277 0.42 -23.39 -10.59
N HIS A 278 0.17 -22.25 -9.96
CA HIS A 278 -0.54 -22.20 -8.67
C HIS A 278 -2.05 -22.00 -8.85
N ARG A 279 -2.46 -21.37 -9.96
CA ARG A 279 -3.86 -21.13 -10.35
C ARG A 279 -4.71 -20.58 -9.19
N PRO A 280 -4.29 -19.45 -8.56
CA PRO A 280 -5.00 -18.89 -7.41
C PRO A 280 -6.45 -18.55 -7.74
N ASP A 281 -7.33 -18.68 -6.75
CA ASP A 281 -8.74 -18.30 -6.82
C ASP A 281 -8.92 -16.81 -6.54
N LEU A 282 -8.08 -16.21 -5.69
CA LEU A 282 -8.05 -14.78 -5.40
C LEU A 282 -6.62 -14.24 -5.43
N SER A 283 -6.37 -13.25 -6.28
CA SER A 283 -5.08 -12.56 -6.34
C SER A 283 -5.20 -11.09 -6.04
N ILE A 284 -4.25 -10.53 -5.30
CA ILE A 284 -4.02 -9.07 -5.23
C ILE A 284 -2.66 -8.80 -5.86
N VAL A 285 -2.68 -8.04 -6.95
CA VAL A 285 -1.50 -7.56 -7.64
C VAL A 285 -1.41 -6.05 -7.42
N TRP A 286 -0.48 -5.56 -6.62
CA TRP A 286 -0.40 -4.17 -6.22
C TRP A 286 0.89 -3.52 -6.70
N LEU A 287 0.84 -2.75 -7.78
CA LEU A 287 2.02 -2.15 -8.38
C LEU A 287 2.23 -0.72 -7.89
N ARG A 288 3.47 -0.38 -7.56
CA ARG A 288 3.87 0.90 -6.94
C ARG A 288 3.78 2.12 -7.88
N ASN A 289 3.59 1.92 -9.19
CA ASN A 289 3.36 3.02 -10.13
C ASN A 289 1.85 3.19 -10.42
N PRO A 290 1.40 4.43 -10.67
CA PRO A 290 2.20 5.66 -10.88
C PRO A 290 2.63 6.43 -9.61
N ASP A 291 2.25 6.03 -8.40
CA ASP A 291 2.51 6.74 -7.13
C ASP A 291 3.96 7.22 -6.95
N THR A 292 4.93 6.31 -7.01
CA THR A 292 6.33 6.66 -6.76
C THR A 292 6.88 7.62 -7.82
N THR A 293 6.52 7.41 -9.08
CA THR A 293 6.91 8.34 -10.16
C THR A 293 6.32 9.73 -9.94
N GLN A 294 5.06 9.82 -9.52
CA GLN A 294 4.40 11.10 -9.23
C GLN A 294 5.01 11.81 -8.01
N HIS A 295 5.41 11.07 -6.98
CA HIS A 295 6.13 11.64 -5.84
C HIS A 295 7.51 12.20 -6.22
N VAL A 296 8.20 11.54 -7.15
CA VAL A 296 9.53 11.96 -7.60
C VAL A 296 9.43 13.13 -8.58
N TYR A 297 8.62 13.04 -9.63
CA TYR A 297 8.65 13.99 -10.75
C TYR A 297 7.43 14.93 -10.81
N GLY A 298 6.36 14.61 -10.09
CA GLY A 298 5.11 15.37 -10.10
C GLY A 298 4.07 14.84 -11.10
N VAL A 299 2.81 15.15 -10.83
CA VAL A 299 1.68 14.79 -11.70
C VAL A 299 1.77 15.57 -13.02
N GLY A 300 1.58 14.88 -14.14
CA GLY A 300 1.63 15.48 -15.48
C GLY A 300 3.04 15.65 -16.07
N SER A 301 4.09 15.19 -15.38
CA SER A 301 5.44 15.15 -15.98
C SER A 301 5.52 14.10 -17.10
N PRO A 302 6.51 14.18 -18.00
CA PRO A 302 6.75 13.13 -18.99
C PRO A 302 6.93 11.73 -18.37
N GLU A 303 7.57 11.66 -17.19
CA GLU A 303 7.74 10.42 -16.42
C GLU A 303 6.40 9.88 -15.92
N PHE A 304 5.48 10.73 -15.46
CA PHE A 304 4.13 10.32 -15.09
C PHE A 304 3.41 9.64 -16.27
N HIS A 305 3.41 10.25 -17.45
CA HIS A 305 2.81 9.67 -18.66
C HIS A 305 3.44 8.31 -19.02
N ARG A 306 4.78 8.22 -18.93
CA ARG A 306 5.51 6.97 -19.16
C ARG A 306 5.11 5.89 -18.15
N ALA A 307 4.99 6.22 -16.86
CA ALA A 307 4.60 5.27 -15.83
C ALA A 307 3.19 4.71 -16.09
N LEU A 308 2.25 5.54 -16.55
CA LEU A 308 0.92 5.08 -16.96
C LEU A 308 0.97 4.12 -18.15
N GLN A 309 1.73 4.48 -19.20
CA GLN A 309 1.90 3.64 -20.39
C GLN A 309 2.53 2.28 -20.04
N ALA A 310 3.52 2.27 -19.14
CA ALA A 310 4.13 1.04 -18.65
C ALA A 310 3.12 0.18 -17.86
N GLN A 311 2.32 0.78 -16.99
CA GLN A 311 1.27 0.06 -16.25
C GLN A 311 0.20 -0.51 -17.19
N ASP A 312 -0.21 0.24 -18.21
CA ASP A 312 -1.19 -0.19 -19.20
C ASP A 312 -0.68 -1.36 -20.06
N ALA A 313 0.62 -1.34 -20.41
CA ALA A 313 1.27 -2.46 -21.07
C ALA A 313 1.26 -3.72 -20.19
N LEU A 314 1.46 -3.59 -18.87
CA LEU A 314 1.37 -4.71 -17.93
C LEU A 314 -0.06 -5.25 -17.78
N LEU A 315 -1.08 -4.38 -17.83
CA LEU A 315 -2.48 -4.81 -17.92
C LEU A 315 -2.73 -5.62 -19.20
N GLY A 316 -2.25 -5.14 -20.35
CA GLY A 316 -2.35 -5.86 -21.62
C GLY A 316 -1.71 -7.25 -21.55
N GLN A 317 -0.52 -7.36 -20.96
CA GLN A 317 0.16 -8.66 -20.76
C GLN A 317 -0.65 -9.61 -19.87
N LEU A 318 -1.32 -9.09 -18.84
CA LEU A 318 -2.21 -9.89 -17.99
C LEU A 318 -3.41 -10.42 -18.77
N GLU A 319 -4.10 -9.55 -19.52
CA GLU A 319 -5.26 -9.94 -20.33
C GLU A 319 -4.88 -10.97 -21.40
N ASP A 320 -3.77 -10.76 -22.10
CA ASP A 320 -3.24 -11.66 -23.12
C ASP A 320 -2.86 -13.02 -22.50
N ARG A 321 -2.25 -13.02 -21.32
CA ARG A 321 -1.89 -14.26 -20.61
C ARG A 321 -3.11 -15.04 -20.15
N LEU A 322 -4.13 -14.37 -19.62
CA LEU A 322 -5.40 -15.00 -19.25
C LEU A 322 -6.08 -15.63 -20.46
N ALA A 323 -6.09 -14.94 -21.62
CA ALA A 323 -6.62 -15.49 -22.86
C ALA A 323 -5.82 -16.72 -23.33
N ALA A 324 -4.48 -16.64 -23.32
CA ALA A 324 -3.60 -17.74 -23.73
C ALA A 324 -3.75 -19.00 -22.87
N LEU A 325 -4.06 -18.84 -21.58
CA LEU A 325 -4.31 -19.96 -20.65
C LEU A 325 -5.77 -20.45 -20.68
N GLY A 326 -6.65 -19.82 -21.47
CA GLY A 326 -8.07 -20.13 -21.48
C GLY A 326 -8.82 -19.74 -20.20
N LEU A 327 -8.27 -18.80 -19.43
CA LEU A 327 -8.80 -18.31 -18.14
C LEU A 327 -9.60 -17.01 -18.27
N ALA A 328 -9.58 -16.35 -19.43
CA ALA A 328 -10.28 -15.07 -19.60
C ALA A 328 -11.80 -15.17 -19.36
N GLY A 329 -12.42 -16.32 -19.63
CA GLY A 329 -13.85 -16.54 -19.44
C GLY A 329 -14.28 -16.89 -18.01
N ASP A 330 -13.33 -17.18 -17.12
CA ASP A 330 -13.58 -17.57 -15.72
C ASP A 330 -12.87 -16.67 -14.69
N THR A 331 -12.37 -15.51 -15.13
CA THR A 331 -11.62 -14.54 -14.30
C THR A 331 -12.31 -13.17 -14.26
N ASP A 332 -12.69 -12.73 -13.07
CA ASP A 332 -13.02 -11.33 -12.78
C ASP A 332 -11.73 -10.52 -12.60
N LEU A 333 -11.51 -9.54 -13.47
CA LEU A 333 -10.41 -8.59 -13.35
C LEU A 333 -10.94 -7.23 -12.85
N ILE A 334 -10.50 -6.84 -11.66
CA ILE A 334 -10.87 -5.58 -11.02
C ILE A 334 -9.64 -4.68 -10.98
N VAL A 335 -9.64 -3.59 -11.75
CA VAL A 335 -8.57 -2.58 -11.69
C VAL A 335 -9.00 -1.44 -10.78
N VAL A 336 -8.16 -1.11 -9.80
CA VAL A 336 -8.43 -0.07 -8.80
C VAL A 336 -7.19 0.76 -8.51
N SER A 337 -7.38 1.88 -7.82
CA SER A 337 -6.29 2.59 -7.15
C SER A 337 -6.59 2.70 -5.66
N ASP A 338 -5.55 2.76 -4.85
CA ASP A 338 -5.65 2.96 -3.41
C ASP A 338 -5.91 4.43 -3.05
N HIS A 339 -5.36 5.36 -3.82
CA HIS A 339 -5.62 6.80 -3.74
C HIS A 339 -5.23 7.51 -5.04
N GLY A 340 -5.55 8.80 -5.14
CA GLY A 340 -5.02 9.67 -6.20
C GLY A 340 -3.91 10.59 -5.70
N HIS A 341 -3.40 11.42 -6.60
CA HIS A 341 -2.47 12.52 -6.29
C HIS A 341 -3.11 13.88 -6.51
N SER A 342 -2.56 14.89 -5.85
CA SER A 342 -2.89 16.29 -6.09
C SER A 342 -1.61 17.09 -6.22
N SER A 343 -1.55 17.95 -7.22
CA SER A 343 -0.47 18.94 -7.32
C SER A 343 -0.75 20.03 -6.29
N ILE A 344 0.12 20.13 -5.28
CA ILE A 344 0.05 21.19 -4.27
C ILE A 344 1.04 22.28 -4.67
N ALA A 345 0.56 23.51 -4.78
CA ALA A 345 1.38 24.68 -4.99
C ALA A 345 0.94 25.80 -4.06
N GLY A 346 1.90 26.54 -3.51
CA GLY A 346 1.64 27.76 -2.77
C GLY A 346 1.05 28.87 -3.66
N PRO A 347 0.65 30.00 -3.05
CA PRO A 347 0.12 31.15 -3.78
C PRO A 347 1.08 31.60 -4.89
N ARG A 348 0.60 31.72 -6.13
CA ARG A 348 1.46 31.99 -7.32
C ARG A 348 2.09 33.38 -7.31
N ASP A 349 1.49 34.33 -6.59
CA ASP A 349 2.06 35.66 -6.35
C ASP A 349 3.28 35.61 -5.41
N LEU A 350 3.32 34.64 -4.49
CA LEU A 350 4.45 34.41 -3.60
C LEU A 350 5.48 33.43 -4.18
N PHE A 351 4.99 32.39 -4.86
CA PHE A 351 5.76 31.27 -5.40
C PHE A 351 5.32 30.96 -6.84
N PRO A 352 5.69 31.81 -7.82
CA PRO A 352 5.32 31.57 -9.21
C PRO A 352 5.96 30.27 -9.71
N LEU A 353 5.26 29.60 -10.62
CA LEU A 353 5.75 28.42 -11.31
C LEU A 353 6.98 28.79 -12.16
N ARG A 354 7.95 27.88 -12.30
CA ARG A 354 9.23 28.18 -12.96
C ARG A 354 9.62 27.18 -14.04
N GLN A 355 10.32 27.66 -15.05
CA GLN A 355 10.94 26.82 -16.07
C GLN A 355 12.10 26.03 -15.48
N ILE A 356 12.37 24.86 -16.07
CA ILE A 356 13.63 24.13 -15.90
C ILE A 356 14.37 24.18 -17.24
N ASN A 357 15.55 24.81 -17.25
CA ASN A 357 16.42 24.92 -18.43
C ASN A 357 17.79 24.32 -18.11
N ASP A 358 18.19 23.27 -18.84
CA ASP A 358 19.49 22.60 -18.65
C ASP A 358 19.72 22.16 -17.18
N GLY A 359 18.69 21.55 -16.59
CA GLY A 359 18.67 21.09 -15.20
C GLY A 359 18.73 22.21 -14.17
N ARG A 360 18.42 23.47 -14.52
CA ARG A 360 18.37 24.60 -13.59
C ARG A 360 16.98 25.22 -13.57
N VAL A 361 16.50 25.54 -12.39
CA VAL A 361 15.33 26.43 -12.23
C VAL A 361 15.66 27.80 -12.81
N ALA A 362 14.79 28.30 -13.66
CA ALA A 362 14.98 29.53 -14.43
C ALA A 362 13.83 30.53 -14.20
N GLY A 363 13.42 31.22 -15.27
CA GLY A 363 12.37 32.23 -15.25
C GLY A 363 10.99 31.68 -14.91
N ILE A 364 10.03 32.58 -14.73
CA ILE A 364 8.63 32.26 -14.45
C ILE A 364 7.96 31.67 -15.70
N ASP A 365 7.12 30.65 -15.50
CA ASP A 365 6.22 30.09 -16.50
C ASP A 365 4.87 29.76 -15.88
N ASP A 366 3.90 30.66 -16.05
CA ASP A 366 2.58 30.56 -15.43
C ASP A 366 1.68 29.47 -16.03
N ALA A 367 2.03 28.94 -17.21
CA ALA A 367 1.24 27.97 -17.94
C ALA A 367 1.67 26.53 -17.66
N TRP A 368 2.98 26.25 -17.77
CA TRP A 368 3.55 24.90 -17.70
C TRP A 368 4.75 24.78 -16.76
N GLY A 369 4.97 25.79 -15.91
CA GLY A 369 6.11 25.79 -15.00
C GLY A 369 6.02 24.76 -13.87
N TYR A 370 7.18 24.38 -13.38
CA TYR A 370 7.41 23.51 -12.24
C TYR A 370 7.13 24.25 -10.92
N SER A 371 6.46 23.59 -9.97
CA SER A 371 6.19 24.16 -8.65
C SER A 371 7.47 24.24 -7.84
N VAL A 372 7.78 25.45 -7.36
CA VAL A 372 8.92 25.73 -6.48
C VAL A 372 8.46 26.32 -5.15
N SER A 373 7.20 26.11 -4.76
CA SER A 373 6.66 26.66 -3.52
C SER A 373 7.23 25.97 -2.27
N GLY A 374 7.68 24.73 -2.44
CA GLY A 374 8.36 23.93 -1.44
C GLY A 374 7.42 23.09 -0.57
N GLY A 375 7.98 22.06 0.08
CA GLY A 375 7.26 21.17 0.98
C GLY A 375 7.11 21.76 2.38
N VAL A 376 6.00 21.44 3.05
CA VAL A 376 5.80 21.75 4.47
C VAL A 376 6.29 20.57 5.31
N ARG A 377 7.21 20.84 6.25
CA ARG A 377 7.58 19.90 7.31
C ARG A 377 7.00 20.37 8.63
N LEU A 378 5.93 19.73 9.10
CA LEU A 378 5.16 20.25 10.22
C LEU A 378 5.93 20.31 11.54
N ALA A 379 6.90 19.42 11.75
CA ALA A 379 7.81 19.50 12.90
C ALA A 379 8.65 20.80 12.90
N ASP A 380 9.08 21.29 11.73
CA ASP A 380 9.79 22.56 11.58
C ASP A 380 8.88 23.75 11.91
N GLU A 381 7.67 23.75 11.34
CA GLU A 381 6.67 24.80 11.55
C GLU A 381 6.23 24.92 13.02
N LEU A 382 5.95 23.78 13.66
CA LEU A 382 5.62 23.73 15.09
C LEU A 382 6.80 24.17 15.96
N SER A 383 8.02 23.73 15.63
CA SER A 383 9.21 24.11 16.41
C SER A 383 9.46 25.62 16.36
N ARG A 384 9.32 26.25 15.19
CA ARG A 384 9.40 27.72 15.04
C ARG A 384 8.32 28.46 15.82
N ALA A 385 7.18 27.82 16.07
CA ALA A 385 6.09 28.35 16.88
C ALA A 385 6.23 28.07 18.38
N GLY A 386 7.36 27.51 18.81
CA GLY A 386 7.69 27.26 20.21
C GLY A 386 7.09 25.96 20.78
N PHE A 387 6.77 24.99 19.94
CA PHE A 387 6.46 23.62 20.38
C PHE A 387 7.74 22.78 20.39
N ALA A 388 7.82 21.80 21.29
CA ALA A 388 8.79 20.72 21.15
C ALA A 388 8.19 19.66 20.22
N ALA A 389 8.57 19.67 18.94
CA ALA A 389 7.95 18.84 17.90
C ALA A 389 8.99 17.97 17.18
N PHE A 390 8.67 16.68 17.02
CA PHE A 390 9.60 15.67 16.50
C PHE A 390 8.90 14.74 15.51
N ASP A 391 9.48 14.55 14.32
CA ASP A 391 8.96 13.63 13.29
C ASP A 391 9.87 12.42 13.04
N GLY A 392 11.01 12.35 13.72
CA GLY A 392 12.00 11.29 13.60
C GLY A 392 12.94 11.42 12.40
N PHE A 393 12.81 12.46 11.57
CA PHE A 393 13.69 12.67 10.43
C PHE A 393 14.91 13.51 10.79
N GLY A 394 16.05 13.18 10.16
CA GLY A 394 17.26 14.00 10.20
C GLY A 394 17.13 15.30 9.40
N CYS A 395 18.25 15.98 9.17
CA CYS A 395 18.28 17.15 8.29
C CYS A 395 17.89 16.78 6.86
N VAL A 396 17.25 17.73 6.19
CA VAL A 396 16.91 17.66 4.76
C VAL A 396 17.65 18.76 4.02
N TYR A 397 18.22 18.42 2.88
CA TYR A 397 18.78 19.37 1.92
C TYR A 397 18.03 19.26 0.60
N ALA A 398 17.19 20.23 0.31
CA ALA A 398 16.41 20.28 -0.93
C ALA A 398 16.14 21.74 -1.33
N PRO A 399 17.14 22.48 -1.85
CA PRO A 399 17.09 23.93 -1.98
C PRO A 399 15.98 24.44 -2.89
N VAL A 400 15.65 23.75 -3.98
CA VAL A 400 14.50 24.11 -4.82
C VAL A 400 13.18 23.73 -4.15
N MET A 401 13.09 22.50 -3.62
CA MET A 401 11.90 21.99 -2.91
C MET A 401 11.70 22.57 -1.50
N SER A 402 12.57 23.48 -1.07
CA SER A 402 12.37 24.27 0.15
C SER A 402 11.85 25.67 -0.16
N GLY A 403 11.42 25.93 -1.40
CA GLY A 403 10.72 27.15 -1.78
C GLY A 403 11.61 28.18 -2.47
N ILE A 404 11.12 28.78 -3.56
CA ILE A 404 11.73 29.93 -4.26
C ILE A 404 10.66 31.01 -4.43
N ARG A 405 10.88 32.17 -3.80
CA ARG A 405 9.95 33.31 -3.84
C ARG A 405 9.88 33.93 -5.23
N ALA A 406 8.90 34.80 -5.46
CA ALA A 406 8.73 35.53 -6.72
C ALA A 406 9.98 36.29 -7.18
N ASP A 407 10.72 36.90 -6.24
CA ASP A 407 11.98 37.62 -6.51
C ASP A 407 13.19 36.71 -6.81
N GLY A 408 13.00 35.39 -6.78
CA GLY A 408 14.06 34.39 -7.00
C GLY A 408 14.83 34.00 -5.75
N THR A 409 14.53 34.59 -4.59
CA THR A 409 15.22 34.24 -3.34
C THR A 409 14.68 32.92 -2.75
N PRO A 410 15.54 32.06 -2.17
CA PRO A 410 15.09 30.85 -1.49
C PRO A 410 14.23 31.17 -0.26
N LEU A 411 13.09 30.50 -0.10
CA LEU A 411 12.22 30.59 1.08
C LEU A 411 12.99 30.17 2.33
N HIS A 412 13.58 28.98 2.29
CA HIS A 412 14.54 28.49 3.27
C HIS A 412 15.96 28.52 2.66
N PRO A 413 16.85 29.41 3.14
CA PRO A 413 18.20 29.48 2.61
C PRO A 413 19.02 28.24 3.01
N THR A 414 19.96 27.85 2.14
CA THR A 414 20.95 26.84 2.47
C THR A 414 21.77 27.27 3.69
N ARG A 415 21.89 26.38 4.65
CA ARG A 415 22.75 26.49 5.83
C ARG A 415 23.76 25.36 5.80
N TYR A 416 24.84 25.53 6.56
CA TYR A 416 25.90 24.52 6.69
C TYR A 416 26.03 24.13 8.15
N ASP A 417 26.04 22.83 8.40
CA ASP A 417 26.40 22.25 9.69
C ASP A 417 27.84 21.78 9.57
N ASP A 418 28.80 22.60 9.98
CA ASP A 418 30.23 22.29 9.75
C ASP A 418 30.77 21.26 10.75
N ASP A 419 30.21 21.18 11.96
CA ASP A 419 30.64 20.27 13.02
C ASP A 419 29.73 19.05 13.21
N GLY A 420 28.64 18.98 12.45
CA GLY A 420 27.71 17.84 12.46
C GLY A 420 26.76 17.81 13.65
N ARG A 421 26.70 18.87 14.48
CA ARG A 421 25.85 18.88 15.68
C ARG A 421 24.36 18.99 15.37
N VAL A 422 23.99 19.54 14.22
CA VAL A 422 22.58 19.75 13.82
C VAL A 422 22.04 18.55 13.05
N CYS A 423 22.87 17.97 12.18
CA CYS A 423 22.49 16.98 11.19
C CYS A 423 23.08 15.59 11.46
N GLY A 424 23.89 15.46 12.52
CA GLY A 424 24.63 14.24 12.85
C GLY A 424 25.86 14.01 11.95
N LYS A 425 26.07 14.85 10.94
CA LYS A 425 27.23 14.83 10.04
C LYS A 425 27.43 16.20 9.39
N PRO A 426 28.67 16.57 9.03
CA PRO A 426 28.90 17.82 8.31
C PRO A 426 28.20 17.86 6.96
N GLY A 427 27.65 19.02 6.58
CA GLY A 427 27.06 19.22 5.26
C GLY A 427 26.01 20.33 5.17
N PRO A 428 25.48 20.58 3.95
CA PRO A 428 24.42 21.55 3.75
C PRO A 428 23.07 21.00 4.20
N TYR A 429 22.19 21.90 4.64
CA TYR A 429 20.80 21.61 4.94
C TYR A 429 19.91 22.83 4.68
N THR A 430 18.65 22.60 4.35
CA THR A 430 17.61 23.64 4.30
C THR A 430 16.68 23.57 5.50
N THR A 431 16.46 22.36 6.02
CA THR A 431 15.63 22.09 7.20
C THR A 431 16.40 21.23 8.20
N PRO A 432 16.47 21.60 9.49
CA PRO A 432 17.24 20.86 10.49
C PRO A 432 16.59 19.51 10.84
N GLY A 433 17.26 18.69 11.65
CA GLY A 433 16.72 17.42 12.13
C GLY A 433 15.73 17.58 13.29
N TYR A 434 14.73 16.71 13.33
CA TYR A 434 13.68 16.64 14.36
C TYR A 434 13.53 15.20 14.85
N VAL A 435 14.68 14.57 15.14
CA VAL A 435 14.77 13.21 15.71
C VAL A 435 14.31 13.24 17.17
N LEU A 436 13.55 12.23 17.59
CA LEU A 436 13.10 12.15 18.97
C LEU A 436 14.30 11.92 19.91
N PRO A 437 14.44 12.70 21.00
CA PRO A 437 15.43 12.44 22.03
C PRO A 437 15.06 11.20 22.88
N ASP A 438 16.05 10.62 23.56
CA ASP A 438 15.86 9.48 24.47
C ASP A 438 14.80 9.75 25.54
N VAL A 439 14.75 11.00 26.03
CA VAL A 439 13.74 11.48 26.96
C VAL A 439 13.00 12.63 26.32
N LEU A 440 11.71 12.41 26.04
CA LEU A 440 10.85 13.46 25.50
C LEU A 440 10.71 14.60 26.51
N PRO A 441 10.87 15.87 26.08
CA PRO A 441 10.61 17.01 26.94
C PRO A 441 9.12 17.12 27.24
N ASN A 442 8.78 17.72 28.40
CA ASN A 442 7.40 17.94 28.78
C ASN A 442 6.62 18.70 27.71
N GLY A 443 5.42 18.24 27.38
CA GLY A 443 4.57 18.85 26.36
C GLY A 443 5.02 18.57 24.92
N ALA A 444 5.88 17.58 24.68
CA ALA A 444 6.31 17.20 23.33
C ALA A 444 5.15 16.75 22.43
N LEU A 445 5.28 17.05 21.14
CA LEU A 445 4.47 16.54 20.05
C LEU A 445 5.33 15.58 19.21
N VAL A 446 4.85 14.36 19.04
CA VAL A 446 5.46 13.37 18.16
C VAL A 446 4.60 13.25 16.90
N LEU A 447 5.22 13.44 15.74
CA LEU A 447 4.55 13.47 14.45
C LEU A 447 4.87 12.19 13.68
N ALA A 448 3.86 11.49 13.18
CA ALA A 448 4.03 10.45 12.19
C ALA A 448 3.53 10.96 10.82
N PRO A 449 4.43 11.30 9.88
CA PRO A 449 4.07 11.90 8.59
C PRO A 449 3.62 10.85 7.56
N ASN A 450 2.44 11.00 6.97
CA ASN A 450 1.80 10.02 6.09
C ASN A 450 1.38 10.60 4.72
N GLY A 451 2.25 11.39 4.07
CA GLY A 451 2.02 11.78 2.67
C GLY A 451 0.83 12.73 2.45
N GLY A 452 0.72 13.78 3.25
CA GLY A 452 -0.35 14.79 3.17
C GLY A 452 -1.35 14.73 4.33
N THR A 453 -1.33 13.64 5.10
CA THR A 453 -1.94 13.56 6.44
C THR A 453 -0.84 13.32 7.47
N GLU A 454 -0.95 13.92 8.65
CA GLU A 454 -0.01 13.69 9.75
C GLU A 454 -0.74 13.28 11.03
N TYR A 455 -0.17 12.32 11.76
CA TYR A 455 -0.64 11.98 13.09
C TYR A 455 0.22 12.66 14.13
N LEU A 456 -0.44 13.42 15.00
CA LEU A 456 0.21 14.13 16.10
C LEU A 456 -0.15 13.44 17.41
N TYR A 457 0.84 12.80 18.01
CA TYR A 457 0.74 12.19 19.33
C TYR A 457 1.24 13.20 20.36
N GLN A 458 0.43 13.46 21.39
CA GLN A 458 0.85 14.17 22.60
C GLN A 458 0.84 13.12 23.72
N PRO A 459 2.01 12.56 24.11
CA PRO A 459 2.08 11.39 24.98
C PRO A 459 1.48 11.57 26.37
N GLU A 460 1.52 12.80 26.91
CA GLU A 460 1.01 13.13 28.24
C GLU A 460 -0.52 13.34 28.26
N HIS A 461 -1.14 13.40 27.08
CA HIS A 461 -2.52 13.83 26.86
C HIS A 461 -2.87 15.19 27.51
N ASP A 462 -1.95 16.15 27.53
CA ASP A 462 -2.19 17.50 28.06
C ASP A 462 -3.16 18.29 27.16
N PRO A 463 -4.38 18.60 27.63
CA PRO A 463 -5.39 19.29 26.83
C PRO A 463 -4.99 20.74 26.49
N ALA A 464 -4.16 21.39 27.29
CA ALA A 464 -3.68 22.75 27.03
C ALA A 464 -2.68 22.76 25.86
N VAL A 465 -1.76 21.79 25.82
CA VAL A 465 -0.82 21.61 24.70
C VAL A 465 -1.58 21.26 23.42
N VAL A 466 -2.50 20.28 23.48
CA VAL A 466 -3.33 19.88 22.33
C VAL A 466 -4.13 21.07 21.81
N LYS A 467 -4.80 21.84 22.68
CA LYS A 467 -5.58 23.01 22.27
C LYS A 467 -4.71 24.10 21.63
N ARG A 468 -3.49 24.32 22.14
CA ARG A 468 -2.53 25.24 21.51
C ARG A 468 -2.09 24.76 20.14
N ALA A 469 -1.75 23.48 20.00
CA ALA A 469 -1.36 22.87 18.73
C ALA A 469 -2.50 22.98 17.71
N VAL A 470 -3.73 22.62 18.09
CA VAL A 470 -4.91 22.74 17.21
C VAL A 470 -5.13 24.17 16.74
N ARG A 471 -5.06 25.17 17.64
CA ARG A 471 -5.18 26.58 17.27
C ARG A 471 -4.11 27.03 16.29
N PHE A 472 -2.88 26.58 16.49
CA PHE A 472 -1.78 26.85 15.57
C PHE A 472 -2.02 26.21 14.20
N LEU A 473 -2.42 24.94 14.16
CA LEU A 473 -2.70 24.23 12.91
C LEU A 473 -3.86 24.88 12.15
N GLN A 474 -4.93 25.25 12.86
CA GLN A 474 -6.09 25.94 12.28
C GLN A 474 -5.76 27.35 11.76
N SER A 475 -4.65 27.95 12.18
CA SER A 475 -4.21 29.25 11.65
C SER A 475 -3.35 29.13 10.39
N ARG A 476 -3.17 27.92 9.83
CA ARG A 476 -2.38 27.67 8.62
C ARG A 476 -3.29 27.37 7.44
N GLU A 477 -3.12 28.12 6.35
CA GLU A 477 -3.94 27.97 5.14
C GLU A 477 -3.78 26.60 4.46
N TYR A 478 -2.62 25.96 4.61
CA TYR A 478 -2.34 24.63 4.05
C TYR A 478 -2.88 23.47 4.91
N ILE A 479 -3.49 23.74 6.06
CA ILE A 479 -4.11 22.71 6.91
C ILE A 479 -5.62 22.68 6.65
N GLY A 480 -6.10 21.59 6.04
CA GLY A 480 -7.52 21.44 5.70
C GLY A 480 -8.40 21.11 6.90
N ALA A 481 -8.19 19.95 7.51
CA ALA A 481 -8.99 19.47 8.64
C ALA A 481 -8.09 18.96 9.78
N VAL A 482 -8.51 19.23 11.03
CA VAL A 482 -7.83 18.75 12.23
C VAL A 482 -8.82 17.89 13.02
N PHE A 483 -8.53 16.60 13.11
CA PHE A 483 -9.30 15.66 13.91
C PHE A 483 -8.59 15.43 15.23
N VAL A 484 -9.32 15.62 16.33
CA VAL A 484 -8.79 15.39 17.69
C VAL A 484 -9.54 14.21 18.27
N ALA A 485 -8.79 13.16 18.63
CA ALA A 485 -9.38 12.00 19.29
C ALA A 485 -10.03 12.43 20.61
N ARG A 486 -11.29 12.05 20.81
CA ARG A 486 -11.97 12.23 22.09
C ARG A 486 -11.40 11.20 23.06
N ARG A 487 -10.74 11.65 24.12
CA ARG A 487 -10.39 10.82 25.27
C ARG A 487 -11.17 11.29 26.48
#